data_AF-A0A2V6YQP1-F1
#
_entry.id   AF-A0A2V6YQP1-F1
#
_cell.length_a   1.000
_cell.length_b   1.000
_cell.length_c   1.000
_cell.angle_alpha   90.00
_cell.angle_beta   90.00
_cell.angle_gamma   90.00
#
_symmetry.space_group_name_H-M   'P 1'
#
loop_
_entity.id
_entity.type
_entity.pdbx_description
1 polymer ?
#
loop_
_entity_poly.entity_id
_entity_poly.type
_entity_poly.pdbx_seq_one_letter_code
_entity_poly.pdbx_strand_id
1 'polypeptide(L)'
;LPIRNVHRAVGTMLGYHITKRWGGEGLPEDTIRIHFTGSAGQSFGAFVPRGITFTLEGDANDYWGKGLSGGKLIVFPPRRSTFAPEENIIIGNVALYGATSGEAYVRGVAGERFCVRNSGVHAVVEGIGDHGCEYMTGGRVVVLGHTGRNFAAGMSGGIAYVLDVDGHFKRRANLGMVDLEPLDRAEDIELVRDLIRRHVAVTGSTYATRILDGWVGVQPRFVKVMPKDYRRILLAEARARAEGREPTFGELVGATSG
;
A
#
# COMPACT_ATOMS: atom_id res chain seq x y z
N LEU A 1 2.79 -24.11 4.44
CA LEU A 1 2.12 -24.84 3.34
C LEU A 1 2.90 -24.61 2.05
N PRO A 2 3.26 -25.65 1.28
CA PRO A 2 3.89 -25.45 -0.02
C PRO A 2 2.91 -24.82 -1.01
N ILE A 3 3.40 -23.92 -1.86
CA ILE A 3 2.60 -23.30 -2.93
C ILE A 3 3.38 -23.30 -4.26
N ARG A 4 2.66 -23.38 -5.37
CA ARG A 4 3.20 -23.37 -6.74
C ARG A 4 2.36 -22.43 -7.61
N ASN A 5 2.92 -21.98 -8.72
CA ASN A 5 2.28 -21.01 -9.63
C ASN A 5 0.93 -21.50 -10.21
N VAL A 6 0.69 -22.82 -10.23
CA VAL A 6 -0.59 -23.42 -10.62
C VAL A 6 -1.69 -23.23 -9.57
N HIS A 7 -1.34 -22.97 -8.31
CA HIS A 7 -2.28 -22.69 -7.23
C HIS A 7 -2.71 -21.22 -7.29
N ARG A 8 -3.85 -20.97 -7.94
CA ARG A 8 -4.42 -19.64 -8.18
C ARG A 8 -5.51 -19.32 -7.15
N ALA A 9 -5.77 -18.04 -6.91
CA ALA A 9 -6.83 -17.56 -6.02
C ALA A 9 -6.80 -18.17 -4.61
N VAL A 10 -5.59 -18.50 -4.12
CA VAL A 10 -5.42 -19.08 -2.78
C VAL A 10 -5.91 -18.08 -1.73
N GLY A 11 -6.86 -18.52 -0.90
CA GLY A 11 -7.50 -17.71 0.12
C GLY A 11 -8.92 -17.26 -0.20
N THR A 12 -9.30 -17.14 -1.47
CA THR A 12 -10.60 -16.57 -1.83
C THR A 12 -11.77 -17.40 -1.31
N MET A 13 -11.69 -18.73 -1.40
CA MET A 13 -12.70 -19.63 -0.81
C MET A 13 -12.77 -19.53 0.72
N LEU A 14 -11.62 -19.39 1.38
CA LEU A 14 -11.57 -19.17 2.82
C LEU A 14 -12.24 -17.84 3.19
N GLY A 15 -11.93 -16.77 2.45
CA GLY A 15 -12.56 -15.46 2.62
C GLY A 15 -14.08 -15.52 2.47
N TYR A 16 -14.57 -16.20 1.44
CA TYR A 16 -16.01 -16.45 1.25
C TYR A 16 -16.65 -17.10 2.48
N HIS A 17 -16.05 -18.18 3.01
CA HIS A 17 -16.62 -18.88 4.16
C HIS A 17 -16.64 -18.02 5.43
N ILE A 18 -15.63 -17.17 5.64
CA ILE A 18 -15.61 -16.23 6.75
C ILE A 18 -16.68 -15.17 6.57
N THR A 19 -16.70 -14.47 5.43
CA THR A 19 -17.68 -13.41 5.17
C THR A 19 -19.11 -13.93 5.19
N LYS A 20 -19.37 -15.15 4.68
CA LYS A 20 -20.70 -15.77 4.74
C LYS A 20 -21.18 -15.99 6.18
N ARG A 21 -20.26 -16.26 7.11
CA ARG A 21 -20.59 -16.55 8.51
C ARG A 21 -20.58 -15.32 9.41
N TRP A 22 -19.67 -14.37 9.16
CA TRP A 22 -19.37 -13.25 10.05
C TRP A 22 -19.59 -11.87 9.42
N GLY A 23 -20.03 -11.81 8.16
CA GLY A 23 -20.27 -10.55 7.45
C GLY A 23 -18.99 -9.77 7.18
N GLY A 24 -19.15 -8.44 7.03
CA GLY A 24 -18.04 -7.52 6.78
C GLY A 24 -17.09 -7.31 7.96
N GLU A 25 -17.59 -7.50 9.19
CA GLU A 25 -16.76 -7.40 10.41
C GLU A 25 -15.67 -8.47 10.44
N GLY A 26 -15.92 -9.64 9.85
CA GLY A 26 -14.96 -10.74 9.77
C GLY A 26 -14.63 -11.31 11.15
N LEU A 27 -13.36 -11.69 11.34
CA LEU A 27 -12.84 -12.21 12.61
C LEU A 27 -11.93 -11.19 13.29
N PRO A 28 -11.65 -11.34 14.60
CA PRO A 28 -10.55 -10.62 15.25
C PRO A 28 -9.25 -10.75 14.45
N GLU A 29 -8.41 -9.72 14.52
CA GLU A 29 -7.14 -9.69 13.77
C GLU A 29 -6.27 -10.92 14.07
N ASP A 30 -5.57 -11.42 13.05
CA ASP A 30 -4.65 -12.57 13.16
C ASP A 30 -5.29 -13.87 13.70
N THR A 31 -6.62 -14.02 13.64
CA THR A 31 -7.32 -15.26 14.04
C THR A 31 -6.89 -16.46 13.20
N ILE A 32 -6.74 -16.27 11.88
CA ILE A 32 -6.25 -17.30 10.98
C ILE A 32 -4.92 -16.85 10.39
N ARG A 33 -3.85 -17.60 10.67
CA ARG A 33 -2.50 -17.30 10.20
C ARG A 33 -1.99 -18.46 9.36
N ILE A 34 -1.70 -18.21 8.09
CA ILE A 34 -1.19 -19.25 7.17
C ILE A 34 0.14 -18.80 6.58
N HIS A 35 1.17 -19.60 6.83
CA HIS A 35 2.49 -19.43 6.22
C HIS A 35 2.60 -20.32 4.97
N PHE A 36 2.92 -19.72 3.83
CA PHE A 36 3.15 -20.36 2.54
C PHE A 36 4.63 -20.30 2.17
N THR A 37 5.09 -21.30 1.43
CA THR A 37 6.47 -21.35 0.93
C THR A 37 6.47 -21.81 -0.53
N GLY A 38 7.10 -21.03 -1.42
CA GLY A 38 7.15 -21.28 -2.86
C GLY A 38 6.59 -20.11 -3.68
N SER A 39 6.29 -20.36 -4.96
CA SER A 39 5.81 -19.32 -5.87
C SER A 39 4.28 -19.36 -5.98
N ALA A 40 3.58 -18.29 -5.65
CA ALA A 40 2.12 -18.25 -5.69
C ALA A 40 1.60 -17.97 -7.10
N GLY A 41 0.48 -18.61 -7.45
CA GLY A 41 -0.23 -18.32 -8.69
C GLY A 41 -0.95 -16.96 -8.65
N GLN A 42 -1.57 -16.64 -9.79
CA GLN A 42 -2.36 -15.43 -9.98
C GLN A 42 -3.44 -15.28 -8.90
N SER A 43 -3.70 -14.04 -8.48
CA SER A 43 -4.73 -13.70 -7.48
C SER A 43 -4.54 -14.29 -6.08
N PHE A 44 -3.30 -14.57 -5.66
CA PHE A 44 -3.03 -14.97 -4.28
C PHE A 44 -3.57 -13.93 -3.30
N GLY A 45 -4.32 -14.36 -2.28
CA GLY A 45 -4.87 -13.45 -1.28
C GLY A 45 -6.01 -12.56 -1.79
N ALA A 46 -6.64 -12.90 -2.92
CA ALA A 46 -7.75 -12.11 -3.43
C ALA A 46 -9.00 -12.20 -2.53
N PHE A 47 -9.63 -11.05 -2.26
CA PHE A 47 -10.83 -10.89 -1.43
C PHE A 47 -10.72 -11.49 -0.02
N VAL A 48 -9.53 -11.39 0.57
CA VAL A 48 -9.28 -11.88 1.93
C VAL A 48 -9.84 -10.86 2.95
N PRO A 49 -10.82 -11.24 3.79
CA PRO A 49 -11.43 -10.36 4.78
C PRO A 49 -10.59 -10.24 6.06
N ARG A 50 -11.05 -9.37 6.97
CA ARG A 50 -10.47 -9.16 8.29
C ARG A 50 -10.35 -10.47 9.09
N GLY A 51 -9.22 -10.59 9.78
CA GLY A 51 -8.87 -11.71 10.65
C GLY A 51 -8.10 -12.85 9.99
N ILE A 52 -7.82 -12.74 8.70
CA ILE A 52 -6.88 -13.62 8.00
C ILE A 52 -5.55 -12.90 7.77
N THR A 53 -4.47 -13.60 8.09
CA THR A 53 -3.09 -13.18 7.82
C THR A 53 -2.37 -14.24 7.02
N PHE A 54 -1.95 -13.89 5.81
CA PHE A 54 -1.14 -14.74 4.96
C PHE A 54 0.28 -14.22 4.87
N THR A 55 1.22 -15.13 5.06
CA THR A 55 2.64 -14.87 4.88
C THR A 55 3.16 -15.79 3.80
N LEU A 56 3.85 -15.24 2.81
CA LEU A 56 4.44 -15.97 1.70
C LEU A 56 5.95 -15.78 1.71
N GLU A 57 6.68 -16.85 2.04
CA GLU A 57 8.12 -16.94 1.83
C GLU A 57 8.38 -17.46 0.39
N GLY A 58 8.67 -16.54 -0.52
CA GLY A 58 8.72 -16.81 -1.95
C GLY A 58 8.41 -15.59 -2.81
N ASP A 59 7.70 -15.84 -3.90
CA ASP A 59 7.25 -14.84 -4.88
C ASP A 59 5.79 -15.08 -5.26
N ALA A 60 5.15 -14.11 -5.92
CA ALA A 60 3.79 -14.26 -6.43
C ALA A 60 3.61 -13.65 -7.83
N ASN A 61 2.70 -14.24 -8.61
CA ASN A 61 2.27 -13.68 -9.89
C ASN A 61 1.30 -12.48 -9.72
N ASP A 62 0.73 -12.01 -10.82
CA ASP A 62 -0.15 -10.84 -10.87
C ASP A 62 -1.41 -10.96 -9.99
N TYR A 63 -2.02 -9.81 -9.73
CA TYR A 63 -3.24 -9.65 -8.94
C TYR A 63 -3.11 -10.11 -7.48
N TRP A 64 -1.89 -10.14 -6.95
CA TRP A 64 -1.66 -10.39 -5.53
C TRP A 64 -2.48 -9.42 -4.69
N GLY A 65 -3.32 -9.94 -3.80
CA GLY A 65 -4.23 -9.16 -2.97
C GLY A 65 -5.32 -8.39 -3.71
N LYS A 66 -5.72 -8.82 -4.91
CA LYS A 66 -6.87 -8.24 -5.64
C LYS A 66 -8.10 -8.14 -4.75
N GLY A 67 -8.67 -6.95 -4.64
CA GLY A 67 -9.86 -6.70 -3.83
C GLY A 67 -9.68 -7.05 -2.35
N LEU A 68 -8.47 -6.93 -1.80
CA LEU A 68 -8.22 -7.13 -0.36
C LEU A 68 -9.21 -6.30 0.47
N SER A 69 -9.84 -6.93 1.45
CA SER A 69 -11.01 -6.39 2.15
C SER A 69 -10.93 -6.58 3.68
N GLY A 70 -9.74 -6.36 4.22
CA GLY A 70 -9.48 -6.30 5.67
C GLY A 70 -8.39 -7.26 6.15
N GLY A 71 -7.97 -8.22 5.33
CA GLY A 71 -6.90 -9.15 5.66
C GLY A 71 -5.51 -8.51 5.68
N LYS A 72 -4.52 -9.28 6.13
CA LYS A 72 -3.11 -8.91 6.12
C LYS A 72 -2.32 -9.84 5.19
N LEU A 73 -1.66 -9.28 4.19
CA LEU A 73 -0.86 -10.03 3.23
C LEU A 73 0.62 -9.63 3.35
N ILE A 74 1.49 -10.62 3.50
CA ILE A 74 2.93 -10.44 3.70
C ILE A 74 3.65 -11.31 2.70
N VAL A 75 4.65 -10.76 2.01
CA VAL A 75 5.51 -11.51 1.08
C VAL A 75 6.96 -11.06 1.21
N PHE A 76 7.85 -12.04 1.27
CA PHE A 76 9.30 -11.83 1.31
C PHE A 76 10.01 -13.00 0.63
N PRO A 77 11.21 -12.78 0.05
CA PRO A 77 11.95 -13.84 -0.62
C PRO A 77 12.39 -14.93 0.38
N PRO A 78 12.68 -16.14 -0.08
CA PRO A 78 13.22 -17.21 0.76
C PRO A 78 14.40 -16.71 1.61
N ARG A 79 14.47 -17.10 2.88
CA ARG A 79 15.49 -16.57 3.81
C ARG A 79 16.94 -16.83 3.37
N ARG A 80 17.13 -17.84 2.52
CA ARG A 80 18.41 -18.23 1.93
C ARG A 80 18.76 -17.49 0.62
N SER A 81 17.89 -16.62 0.14
CA SER A 81 18.15 -15.81 -1.06
C SER A 81 19.34 -14.89 -0.84
N THR A 82 20.20 -14.78 -1.85
CA THR A 82 21.44 -13.99 -1.80
C THR A 82 21.35 -12.67 -2.54
N PHE A 83 20.28 -12.43 -3.30
CA PHE A 83 20.05 -11.17 -4.01
C PHE A 83 19.48 -10.10 -3.06
N ALA A 84 19.65 -8.81 -3.42
CA ALA A 84 19.04 -7.68 -2.71
C ALA A 84 17.53 -7.63 -3.00
N PRO A 85 16.63 -7.89 -2.03
CA PRO A 85 15.19 -7.92 -2.29
C PRO A 85 14.66 -6.61 -2.86
N GLU A 86 15.18 -5.48 -2.37
CA GLU A 86 14.80 -4.12 -2.79
C GLU A 86 15.09 -3.81 -4.27
N GLU A 87 15.86 -4.64 -4.96
CA GLU A 87 16.20 -4.51 -6.38
C GLU A 87 15.53 -5.57 -7.26
N ASN A 88 14.72 -6.47 -6.69
CA ASN A 88 14.21 -7.65 -7.38
C ASN A 88 12.69 -7.77 -7.29
N ILE A 89 12.06 -8.13 -8.42
CA ILE A 89 10.60 -8.33 -8.49
C ILE A 89 10.22 -9.58 -7.70
N ILE A 90 9.32 -9.42 -6.74
CA ILE A 90 8.79 -10.53 -5.93
C ILE A 90 7.27 -10.69 -6.08
N ILE A 91 6.56 -9.66 -6.55
CA ILE A 91 5.15 -9.76 -6.93
C ILE A 91 4.89 -9.17 -8.30
N GLY A 92 3.98 -9.77 -9.05
CA GLY A 92 3.60 -9.33 -10.40
C GLY A 92 2.80 -8.02 -10.45
N ASN A 93 2.15 -7.81 -11.58
CA ASN A 93 1.40 -6.60 -11.92
C ASN A 93 0.04 -6.54 -11.21
N VAL A 94 -0.52 -5.33 -11.15
CA VAL A 94 -1.92 -5.07 -10.74
C VAL A 94 -2.22 -5.62 -9.33
N ALA A 95 -1.19 -5.63 -8.46
CA ALA A 95 -1.33 -6.02 -7.07
C ALA A 95 -2.21 -5.00 -6.31
N LEU A 96 -3.05 -5.51 -5.41
CA LEU A 96 -4.00 -4.73 -4.59
C LEU A 96 -5.05 -3.97 -5.41
N TYR A 97 -5.37 -4.46 -6.61
CA TYR A 97 -6.40 -3.87 -7.46
C TYR A 97 -7.74 -3.74 -6.74
N GLY A 98 -8.24 -2.51 -6.62
CA GLY A 98 -9.58 -2.24 -6.08
C GLY A 98 -9.74 -2.64 -4.61
N ALA A 99 -8.63 -2.79 -3.88
CA ALA A 99 -8.67 -3.18 -2.48
C ALA A 99 -9.31 -2.08 -1.61
N THR A 100 -10.08 -2.46 -0.60
CA THR A 100 -10.93 -1.56 0.17
C THR A 100 -10.50 -1.39 1.62
N SER A 101 -9.80 -2.36 2.20
CA SER A 101 -9.24 -2.30 3.55
C SER A 101 -8.22 -3.42 3.76
N GLY A 102 -7.41 -3.31 4.81
CA GLY A 102 -6.41 -4.30 5.18
C GLY A 102 -4.97 -3.78 5.07
N GLU A 103 -4.01 -4.68 5.24
CA GLU A 103 -2.59 -4.37 5.29
C GLU A 103 -1.78 -5.25 4.32
N ALA A 104 -0.76 -4.66 3.69
CA ALA A 104 0.11 -5.35 2.74
C ALA A 104 1.59 -4.99 2.95
N TYR A 105 2.46 -6.00 3.04
CA TYR A 105 3.89 -5.81 3.28
C TYR A 105 4.71 -6.63 2.28
N VAL A 106 5.48 -5.95 1.44
CA VAL A 106 6.16 -6.54 0.28
C VAL A 106 7.66 -6.25 0.38
N ARG A 107 8.46 -7.25 0.79
CA ARG A 107 9.93 -7.14 0.86
C ARG A 107 10.54 -7.41 -0.52
N GLY A 108 10.38 -6.44 -1.39
CA GLY A 108 10.98 -6.38 -2.71
C GLY A 108 10.16 -5.52 -3.66
N VAL A 109 10.37 -5.72 -4.96
CA VAL A 109 9.75 -4.91 -6.01
C VAL A 109 8.42 -5.53 -6.47
N ALA A 110 7.39 -4.69 -6.62
CA ALA A 110 6.16 -5.05 -7.31
C ALA A 110 6.22 -4.66 -8.79
N GLY A 111 5.47 -5.37 -9.63
CA GLY A 111 5.31 -5.01 -11.04
C GLY A 111 4.55 -3.69 -11.25
N GLU A 112 4.03 -3.53 -12.46
CA GLU A 112 3.26 -2.35 -12.87
C GLU A 112 1.90 -2.28 -12.16
N ARG A 113 1.33 -1.07 -12.10
CA ARG A 113 -0.02 -0.80 -11.56
C ARG A 113 -0.22 -1.28 -10.13
N PHE A 114 0.83 -1.22 -9.31
CA PHE A 114 0.71 -1.49 -7.88
C PHE A 114 -0.30 -0.53 -7.23
N CYS A 115 -1.23 -1.05 -6.43
CA CYS A 115 -2.29 -0.28 -5.77
C CYS A 115 -3.22 0.49 -6.73
N VAL A 116 -3.40 0.01 -7.97
CA VAL A 116 -4.39 0.61 -8.87
C VAL A 116 -5.80 0.51 -8.28
N ARG A 117 -6.52 1.63 -8.24
CA ARG A 117 -7.85 1.75 -7.59
C ARG A 117 -7.89 1.34 -6.12
N ASN A 118 -6.76 1.39 -5.40
CA ASN A 118 -6.77 1.20 -3.95
C ASN A 118 -7.69 2.24 -3.28
N SER A 119 -8.60 1.77 -2.45
CA SER A 119 -9.63 2.57 -1.77
C SER A 119 -9.49 2.53 -0.24
N GLY A 120 -8.51 1.80 0.32
CA GLY A 120 -8.36 1.76 1.78
C GLY A 120 -7.29 0.83 2.36
N VAL A 121 -6.49 0.14 1.55
CA VAL A 121 -5.36 -0.67 2.05
C VAL A 121 -4.19 0.22 2.47
N HIS A 122 -3.56 -0.17 3.58
CA HIS A 122 -2.24 0.31 3.98
C HIS A 122 -1.16 -0.65 3.43
N ALA A 123 -0.24 -0.14 2.61
CA ALA A 123 0.77 -0.97 1.96
C ALA A 123 2.18 -0.42 2.14
N VAL A 124 3.16 -1.30 2.33
CA VAL A 124 4.59 -1.00 2.26
C VAL A 124 5.26 -1.90 1.24
N VAL A 125 6.06 -1.32 0.34
CA VAL A 125 6.76 -2.03 -0.74
C VAL A 125 8.13 -1.40 -0.98
N GLU A 126 9.12 -2.20 -1.41
CA GLU A 126 10.51 -1.76 -1.57
C GLU A 126 10.85 -1.23 -2.96
N GLY A 127 9.92 -1.33 -3.91
CA GLY A 127 9.98 -0.68 -5.21
C GLY A 127 8.79 -1.08 -6.07
N ILE A 128 8.48 -0.31 -7.10
CA ILE A 128 7.34 -0.60 -7.99
C ILE A 128 7.65 -0.24 -9.44
N GLY A 129 6.94 -0.88 -10.37
CA GLY A 129 6.93 -0.54 -11.79
C GLY A 129 6.12 0.72 -12.14
N ASP A 130 5.77 0.87 -13.41
CA ASP A 130 5.00 2.01 -13.94
C ASP A 130 3.56 2.02 -13.40
N HIS A 131 2.91 3.19 -13.43
CA HIS A 131 1.51 3.40 -13.07
C HIS A 131 1.15 3.05 -11.61
N GLY A 132 2.10 3.19 -10.69
CA GLY A 132 1.84 3.02 -9.25
C GLY A 132 0.76 3.97 -8.75
N CYS A 133 -0.13 3.49 -7.88
CA CYS A 133 -1.24 4.23 -7.27
C CYS A 133 -2.21 4.88 -8.28
N GLU A 134 -2.28 4.38 -9.51
CA GLU A 134 -3.19 4.87 -10.53
C GLU A 134 -4.65 4.73 -10.06
N TYR A 135 -5.47 5.78 -10.20
CA TYR A 135 -6.87 5.83 -9.77
C TYR A 135 -7.11 5.51 -8.28
N MET A 136 -6.09 5.64 -7.41
CA MET A 136 -6.25 5.44 -5.97
C MET A 136 -7.18 6.51 -5.38
N THR A 137 -8.11 6.07 -4.53
CA THR A 137 -9.18 6.87 -3.90
C THR A 137 -9.12 6.82 -2.37
N GLY A 138 -8.28 5.97 -1.79
CA GLY A 138 -8.15 5.83 -0.35
C GLY A 138 -6.96 4.93 0.05
N GLY A 139 -6.68 4.86 1.34
CA GLY A 139 -5.57 4.09 1.90
C GLY A 139 -4.26 4.88 2.06
N ARG A 140 -3.19 4.18 2.41
CA ARG A 140 -1.85 4.72 2.68
C ARG A 140 -0.80 3.82 2.04
N VAL A 141 0.01 4.33 1.13
CA VAL A 141 1.03 3.52 0.43
C VAL A 141 2.41 4.10 0.71
N VAL A 142 3.32 3.28 1.21
CA VAL A 142 4.73 3.65 1.41
C VAL A 142 5.58 2.86 0.42
N VAL A 143 6.31 3.57 -0.44
CA VAL A 143 7.26 2.99 -1.39
C VAL A 143 8.66 3.36 -0.94
N LEU A 144 9.46 2.36 -0.57
CA LEU A 144 10.79 2.54 0.01
C LEU A 144 11.90 2.60 -1.04
N GLY A 145 11.61 2.40 -2.33
CA GLY A 145 12.62 2.41 -3.37
C GLY A 145 12.13 2.99 -4.69
N HIS A 146 12.69 2.48 -5.79
CA HIS A 146 12.41 3.02 -7.12
C HIS A 146 10.92 2.92 -7.49
N THR A 147 10.45 3.90 -8.26
CA THR A 147 9.10 3.88 -8.85
C THR A 147 9.22 3.94 -10.36
N GLY A 148 8.28 3.35 -11.08
CA GLY A 148 8.12 3.60 -12.50
C GLY A 148 7.46 4.95 -12.82
N ARG A 149 7.18 5.17 -14.10
CA ARG A 149 6.58 6.37 -14.69
C ARG A 149 5.08 6.46 -14.40
N ASN A 150 4.54 7.66 -14.62
CA ASN A 150 3.11 7.96 -14.53
C ASN A 150 2.49 7.59 -13.16
N PHE A 151 3.28 7.71 -12.09
CA PHE A 151 2.82 7.46 -10.73
C PHE A 151 1.68 8.41 -10.35
N ALA A 152 0.66 7.89 -9.66
CA ALA A 152 -0.51 8.62 -9.17
C ALA A 152 -1.40 9.25 -10.26
N ALA A 153 -1.35 8.75 -11.50
CA ALA A 153 -2.28 9.18 -12.54
C ALA A 153 -3.74 8.91 -12.12
N GLY A 154 -4.58 9.94 -12.17
CA GLY A 154 -5.99 9.84 -11.76
C GLY A 154 -6.20 9.57 -10.26
N MET A 155 -5.17 9.70 -9.42
CA MET A 155 -5.29 9.52 -7.97
C MET A 155 -6.08 10.68 -7.38
N SER A 156 -7.27 10.39 -6.84
CA SER A 156 -8.21 11.39 -6.31
C SER A 156 -8.36 11.33 -4.79
N GLY A 157 -7.84 10.29 -4.13
CA GLY A 157 -7.90 10.15 -2.68
C GLY A 157 -6.85 9.18 -2.12
N GLY A 158 -6.72 9.17 -0.79
CA GLY A 158 -5.61 8.50 -0.10
C GLY A 158 -4.32 9.31 -0.14
N ILE A 159 -3.24 8.76 0.42
CA ILE A 159 -1.92 9.41 0.46
C ILE A 159 -0.85 8.36 0.17
N ALA A 160 0.12 8.69 -0.68
CA ALA A 160 1.32 7.88 -0.87
C ALA A 160 2.57 8.62 -0.36
N TYR A 161 3.54 7.86 0.12
CA TYR A 161 4.84 8.34 0.60
C TYR A 161 5.92 7.58 -0.15
N VAL A 162 6.72 8.30 -0.93
CA VAL A 162 7.76 7.69 -1.77
C VAL A 162 9.12 8.15 -1.28
N LEU A 163 10.00 7.21 -0.96
CA LEU A 163 11.40 7.53 -0.73
C LEU A 163 12.07 7.83 -2.08
N ASP A 164 12.42 9.09 -2.33
CA ASP A 164 13.09 9.50 -3.56
C ASP A 164 14.57 9.10 -3.52
N VAL A 165 14.82 7.83 -3.87
CA VAL A 165 16.15 7.20 -3.80
C VAL A 165 17.16 7.81 -4.78
N ASP A 166 16.70 8.43 -5.86
CA ASP A 166 17.54 8.97 -6.94
C ASP A 166 17.31 10.47 -7.21
N GLY A 167 16.40 11.13 -6.49
CA GLY A 167 16.10 12.55 -6.68
C GLY A 167 15.33 12.84 -7.97
N HIS A 168 14.71 11.82 -8.57
CA HIS A 168 14.05 11.90 -9.87
C HIS A 168 12.56 11.55 -9.81
N PHE A 169 12.00 11.28 -8.62
CA PHE A 169 10.60 10.91 -8.47
C PHE A 169 9.64 11.93 -9.10
N LYS A 170 9.92 13.24 -8.98
CA LYS A 170 9.09 14.29 -9.58
C LYS A 170 8.89 14.13 -11.10
N ARG A 171 9.88 13.58 -11.83
CA ARG A 171 9.77 13.34 -13.29
C ARG A 171 8.90 12.14 -13.61
N ARG A 172 8.72 11.24 -12.65
CA ARG A 172 7.94 10.01 -12.78
C ARG A 172 6.50 10.16 -12.30
N ALA A 173 6.22 11.17 -11.49
CA ALA A 173 4.88 11.48 -10.99
C ALA A 173 4.00 12.20 -12.04
N ASN A 174 2.73 11.80 -12.11
CA ASN A 174 1.71 12.52 -12.86
C ASN A 174 1.06 13.59 -11.97
N LEU A 175 1.36 14.87 -12.22
CA LEU A 175 0.93 15.99 -11.38
C LEU A 175 -0.45 16.56 -11.74
N GLY A 176 -1.23 15.83 -12.55
CA GLY A 176 -2.57 16.27 -12.97
C GLY A 176 -3.48 16.53 -11.77
N MET A 177 -3.63 15.52 -10.90
CA MET A 177 -4.56 15.56 -9.76
C MET A 177 -3.87 15.59 -8.38
N VAL A 178 -2.55 15.45 -8.33
CA VAL A 178 -1.78 15.40 -7.07
C VAL A 178 -0.73 16.50 -7.02
N ASP A 179 -0.39 16.90 -5.80
CA ASP A 179 0.79 17.70 -5.48
C ASP A 179 1.84 16.83 -4.77
N LEU A 180 3.10 17.25 -4.89
CA LEU A 180 4.22 16.65 -4.17
C LEU A 180 4.62 17.57 -3.02
N GLU A 181 4.59 17.04 -1.81
CA GLU A 181 4.85 17.75 -0.56
C GLU A 181 6.01 17.06 0.18
N PRO A 182 6.78 17.79 1.01
CA PRO A 182 7.75 17.16 1.92
C PRO A 182 7.05 16.34 3.02
N LEU A 183 7.76 15.37 3.61
CA LEU A 183 7.32 14.67 4.81
C LEU A 183 7.75 15.45 6.08
N ASP A 184 6.97 16.46 6.45
CA ASP A 184 7.28 17.39 7.55
C ASP A 184 6.25 17.38 8.69
N ARG A 185 5.01 16.95 8.44
CA ARG A 185 3.97 16.83 9.47
C ARG A 185 4.25 15.67 10.42
N ALA A 186 4.20 15.94 11.72
CA ALA A 186 4.46 14.94 12.77
C ALA A 186 3.59 13.68 12.62
N GLU A 187 2.28 13.83 12.37
CA GLU A 187 1.34 12.72 12.17
C GLU A 187 1.72 11.83 10.98
N ASP A 188 2.14 12.44 9.86
CA ASP A 188 2.56 11.71 8.66
C ASP A 188 3.91 11.01 8.90
N ILE A 189 4.85 11.66 9.61
CA ILE A 189 6.13 11.09 10.01
C ILE A 189 5.93 9.86 10.89
N GLU A 190 5.09 9.96 11.92
CA GLU A 190 4.79 8.84 12.83
C GLU A 190 4.15 7.68 12.08
N LEU A 191 3.15 7.96 11.24
CA LEU A 191 2.48 6.95 10.41
C LEU A 191 3.46 6.22 9.50
N VAL A 192 4.31 6.94 8.76
CA VAL A 192 5.29 6.34 7.86
C VAL A 192 6.28 5.47 8.64
N ARG A 193 6.80 5.97 9.76
CA ARG A 193 7.73 5.20 10.61
C ARG A 193 7.08 3.92 11.14
N ASP A 194 5.82 3.99 11.56
CA ASP A 194 5.11 2.83 12.09
C ASP A 194 4.79 1.78 11.02
N LEU A 195 4.41 2.21 9.82
CA LEU A 195 4.25 1.31 8.68
C LEU A 195 5.56 0.60 8.33
N ILE A 196 6.68 1.33 8.33
CA ILE A 196 8.01 0.74 8.08
C ILE A 196 8.42 -0.20 9.21
N ARG A 197 8.16 0.14 10.48
CA ARG A 197 8.41 -0.75 11.63
C ARG A 197 7.62 -2.04 11.52
N ARG A 198 6.34 -1.96 11.15
CA ARG A 198 5.50 -3.15 10.91
C ARG A 198 6.06 -3.97 9.76
N HIS A 199 6.45 -3.32 8.65
CA HIS A 199 7.11 -3.98 7.52
C HIS A 199 8.36 -4.75 7.96
N VAL A 200 9.23 -4.14 8.76
CA VAL A 200 10.41 -4.82 9.35
C VAL A 200 9.98 -6.00 10.22
N ALA A 201 9.02 -5.80 11.11
CA ALA A 201 8.57 -6.83 12.05
C ALA A 201 8.03 -8.09 11.35
N VAL A 202 7.29 -7.92 10.25
CA VAL A 202 6.63 -9.03 9.54
C VAL A 202 7.45 -9.63 8.40
N THR A 203 8.40 -8.89 7.82
CA THR A 203 9.22 -9.36 6.68
C THR A 203 10.70 -9.61 7.03
N GLY A 204 11.18 -9.07 8.15
CA GLY A 204 12.61 -9.05 8.48
C GLY A 204 13.44 -8.24 7.47
N SER A 205 12.86 -7.22 6.84
CA SER A 205 13.57 -6.41 5.85
C SER A 205 14.76 -5.66 6.45
N THR A 206 15.96 -6.07 6.02
CA THR A 206 17.22 -5.39 6.36
C THR A 206 17.32 -4.01 5.70
N TYR A 207 16.75 -3.84 4.51
CA TYR A 207 16.69 -2.56 3.81
C TYR A 207 15.85 -1.54 4.58
N ALA A 208 14.64 -1.92 4.99
CA ALA A 208 13.76 -1.07 5.78
C ALA A 208 14.32 -0.80 7.19
N THR A 209 15.05 -1.77 7.77
CA THR A 209 15.78 -1.55 9.04
C THR A 209 16.81 -0.43 8.88
N ARG A 210 17.64 -0.46 7.83
CA ARG A 210 18.61 0.62 7.53
C ARG A 210 17.94 1.99 7.35
N ILE A 211 16.75 2.02 6.74
CA ILE A 211 15.96 3.25 6.61
C ILE A 211 15.55 3.81 7.98
N LEU A 212 15.09 2.95 8.89
CA LEU A 212 14.71 3.35 10.24
C LEU A 212 15.91 3.80 11.08
N ASP A 213 17.05 3.10 10.97
CA ASP A 213 18.28 3.45 11.68
C ASP A 213 18.84 4.79 11.19
N GLY A 214 18.75 5.05 9.88
CA GLY A 214 19.18 6.29 9.22
C GLY A 214 18.11 7.38 9.15
N TRP A 215 17.03 7.29 9.93
CA TRP A 215 15.80 8.08 9.71
C TRP A 215 16.02 9.58 9.52
N VAL A 216 16.86 10.22 10.34
CA VAL A 216 17.12 11.67 10.28
C VAL A 216 17.64 12.12 8.91
N GLY A 217 18.49 11.30 8.28
CA GLY A 217 19.02 11.59 6.94
C GLY A 217 18.08 11.16 5.80
N VAL A 218 17.21 10.18 6.06
CA VAL A 218 16.31 9.62 5.04
C VAL A 218 14.97 10.37 4.98
N GLN A 219 14.44 10.85 6.09
CA GLN A 219 13.15 11.54 6.17
C GLN A 219 13.01 12.69 5.15
N PRO A 220 14.00 13.61 4.99
CA PRO A 220 13.86 14.72 4.05
C PRO A 220 13.75 14.29 2.58
N ARG A 221 14.07 13.02 2.27
CA ARG A 221 13.99 12.43 0.93
C ARG A 221 12.64 11.77 0.65
N PHE A 222 11.77 11.65 1.65
CA PHE A 222 10.41 11.21 1.43
C PHE A 222 9.61 12.33 0.77
N VAL A 223 8.89 11.96 -0.28
CA VAL A 223 7.92 12.79 -0.97
C VAL A 223 6.52 12.28 -0.65
N LYS A 224 5.71 13.13 -0.06
CA LYS A 224 4.28 12.91 0.12
C LYS A 224 3.55 13.26 -1.18
N VAL A 225 2.75 12.33 -1.66
CA VAL A 225 1.89 12.49 -2.84
C VAL A 225 0.47 12.73 -2.35
N MET A 226 -0.01 13.96 -2.51
CA MET A 226 -1.25 14.44 -1.93
C MET A 226 -2.25 14.84 -3.03
N PRO A 227 -3.40 14.14 -3.16
CA PRO A 227 -4.44 14.55 -4.10
C PRO A 227 -5.02 15.92 -3.73
N LYS A 228 -5.14 16.80 -4.74
CA LYS A 228 -5.54 18.21 -4.55
C LYS A 228 -6.93 18.34 -3.94
N ASP A 229 -7.89 17.55 -4.43
CA ASP A 229 -9.27 17.57 -3.95
C ASP A 229 -9.38 16.95 -2.55
N TYR A 230 -8.67 15.86 -2.31
CA TYR A 230 -8.60 15.25 -0.99
C TYR A 230 -8.01 16.21 0.05
N ARG A 231 -6.95 16.96 -0.30
CA ARG A 231 -6.36 17.97 0.59
C ARG A 231 -7.37 19.05 0.95
N ARG A 232 -8.13 19.52 -0.03
CA ARG A 232 -9.19 20.53 0.17
C ARG A 232 -10.23 20.05 1.17
N ILE A 233 -10.71 18.81 1.00
CA ILE A 233 -11.67 18.19 1.91
C ILE A 233 -11.09 18.10 3.34
N LEU A 234 -9.86 17.60 3.49
CA LEU A 234 -9.24 17.49 4.82
C LEU A 234 -9.06 18.85 5.51
N LEU A 235 -8.70 19.89 4.78
CA LEU A 235 -8.56 21.24 5.32
C LEU A 235 -9.93 21.83 5.72
N ALA A 236 -10.96 21.63 4.89
CA ALA A 236 -12.32 22.05 5.19
C ALA A 236 -12.84 21.39 6.46
N GLU A 237 -12.68 20.06 6.58
CA GLU A 237 -13.08 19.32 7.78
C GLU A 237 -12.29 19.73 9.02
N ALA A 238 -10.98 19.94 8.90
CA ALA A 238 -10.14 20.36 10.03
C ALA A 238 -10.56 21.74 10.55
N ARG A 239 -10.84 22.68 9.64
CA ARG A 239 -11.33 24.02 9.99
C ARG A 239 -12.71 23.96 10.65
N ALA A 240 -13.63 23.21 10.06
CA ALA A 240 -14.98 23.05 10.61
C ALA A 240 -14.95 22.43 12.02
N ARG A 241 -14.12 21.39 12.22
CA ARG A 241 -13.88 20.79 13.54
C ARG A 241 -13.33 21.78 14.56
N ALA A 242 -12.36 22.62 14.18
CA ALA A 242 -11.81 23.65 15.05
C ALA A 242 -12.85 24.73 15.42
N GLU A 243 -13.82 24.97 14.54
CA GLU A 243 -14.93 25.91 14.72
C GLU A 243 -16.18 25.26 15.38
N GLY A 244 -16.14 23.96 15.72
CA GLY A 244 -17.25 23.24 16.36
C GLY A 244 -18.47 23.03 15.46
N ARG A 245 -18.30 23.03 14.13
CA ARG A 245 -19.37 22.87 13.13
C ARG A 245 -19.03 21.80 12.09
N GLU A 246 -19.99 21.48 11.24
CA GLU A 246 -19.75 20.68 10.04
C GLU A 246 -19.25 21.54 8.87
N PRO A 247 -18.42 20.98 7.97
CA PRO A 247 -17.99 21.66 6.76
C PRO A 247 -19.16 21.81 5.79
N THR A 248 -19.27 22.98 5.16
CA THR A 248 -20.33 23.23 4.18
C THR A 248 -20.02 22.52 2.85
N PHE A 249 -21.06 22.26 2.06
CA PHE A 249 -20.88 21.67 0.73
C PHE A 249 -19.89 22.47 -0.13
N GLY A 250 -20.00 23.81 -0.13
CA GLY A 250 -19.10 24.70 -0.88
C GLY A 250 -17.63 24.61 -0.45
N GLU A 251 -17.35 24.35 0.83
CA GLU A 251 -15.98 24.12 1.32
C GLU A 251 -15.42 22.76 0.85
N LEU A 252 -16.28 21.74 0.74
CA LEU A 252 -15.89 20.40 0.32
C LEU A 252 -15.66 20.29 -1.19
N VAL A 253 -16.55 20.86 -2.01
CA VAL A 253 -16.43 20.81 -3.47
C VAL A 253 -15.53 21.91 -4.04
N GLY A 254 -15.15 22.89 -3.21
CA GLY A 254 -14.58 24.16 -3.63
C GLY A 254 -15.63 25.01 -4.35
N ALA A 255 -15.54 26.34 -4.19
CA ALA A 255 -16.45 27.24 -4.90
C ALA A 255 -16.42 26.92 -6.39
N THR A 256 -17.54 26.46 -6.94
CA THR A 256 -17.76 26.44 -8.37
C THR A 256 -17.68 27.88 -8.82
N SER A 257 -16.56 28.27 -9.42
CA SER A 257 -16.50 29.47 -10.23
C SER A 257 -17.37 29.22 -11.46
N GLY A 258 -18.66 29.54 -11.32
CA GLY A 258 -19.67 29.66 -12.36
C GLY A 258 -20.42 30.96 -12.13
#